data_AF-Q5HY09-F1
#
_entry.id   AF-Q5HY09-F1
#
_cell.length_a   1.000
_cell.length_b   1.000
_cell.length_c   1.000
_cell.angle_alpha   90.00
_cell.angle_beta   90.00
_cell.angle_gamma   90.00
#
_symmetry.space_group_name_H-M   'P 1'
#
loop_
_entity.id
_entity.type
_entity.pdbx_description
1 polymer ?
#
loop_
_entity_poly.entity_id
_entity_poly.type
_entity_poly.pdbx_seq_one_letter_code
_entity_poly.pdbx_strand_id
1 'polypeptide(L)' 'MSKRRKTDLTAARKKAEVFGPDTVLFADLQIDETFCMAGAELSGVYRKVRRNHYRHNGMLCFASDGMAVKRAPLSRTGN' A
#
# COMPACT_ATOMS: atom_id res chain seq x y z
N MET A 1 -21.61 29.65 -9.61
CA MET A 1 -20.27 29.26 -10.15
C MET A 1 -19.61 28.28 -9.18
N SER A 2 -19.53 27.00 -9.56
CA SER A 2 -19.04 25.93 -8.68
C SER A 2 -17.51 25.92 -8.68
N LYS A 3 -16.88 26.35 -7.57
CA LYS A 3 -15.43 26.33 -7.40
C LYS A 3 -14.98 24.89 -7.17
N ARG A 4 -14.57 24.19 -8.24
CA ARG A 4 -13.82 22.93 -8.15
C ARG A 4 -12.55 23.20 -7.33
N ARG A 5 -12.58 22.81 -6.05
CA ARG A 5 -11.37 22.72 -5.24
C ARG A 5 -10.51 21.63 -5.86
N LYS A 6 -9.48 22.01 -6.60
CA LYS A 6 -8.36 21.12 -6.91
C LYS A 6 -7.78 20.71 -5.57
N THR A 7 -8.06 19.48 -5.14
CA THR A 7 -7.38 18.88 -4.00
C THR A 7 -5.90 18.89 -4.35
N ASP A 8 -5.15 19.73 -3.64
CA ASP A 8 -3.72 19.87 -3.80
C ASP A 8 -3.07 18.56 -3.37
N LEU A 9 -2.84 17.67 -4.34
CA LEU A 9 -2.21 16.36 -4.13
C LEU A 9 -0.76 16.50 -3.61
N THR A 10 -0.21 17.71 -3.62
CA THR A 10 1.11 18.05 -3.10
C THR A 10 1.16 18.03 -1.57
N ALA A 11 0.05 18.33 -0.89
CA ALA A 11 -0.03 18.24 0.58
C ALA A 11 -0.11 16.79 1.11
N ALA A 12 -0.57 15.85 0.28
CA ALA A 12 -0.59 14.42 0.60
C ALA A 12 0.78 13.75 0.49
N ARG A 13 1.80 14.48 0.00
CA ARG A 13 3.22 14.10 0.07
C ARG A 13 3.79 14.36 1.47
N LYS A 14 2.97 14.13 2.50
CA LYS A 14 3.32 14.24 3.91
C LYS A 14 4.33 13.14 4.20
N LYS A 15 5.62 13.51 4.10
CA LYS A 15 6.78 12.69 4.48
C LYS A 15 6.61 11.24 4.06
N ALA A 16 6.99 10.93 2.82
CA ALA A 16 7.69 9.67 2.64
C ALA A 16 8.88 9.74 3.61
N GLU A 17 8.71 9.24 4.84
CA GLU A 17 9.80 8.64 5.58
C GLU A 17 10.62 7.89 4.54
N VAL A 18 11.94 8.11 4.52
CA VAL A 18 12.81 7.58 3.48
C VAL A 18 12.86 6.08 3.66
N PHE A 19 11.86 5.39 3.12
CA PHE A 19 11.78 3.97 3.10
C PHE A 19 12.68 3.48 1.96
N GLY A 20 13.34 2.33 2.15
CA GLY A 20 14.33 1.80 1.21
C GLY A 20 13.79 1.59 -0.22
N PRO A 21 14.69 1.25 -1.18
CA PRO A 21 14.41 1.25 -2.63
C PRO A 21 13.20 0.40 -3.06
N ASP A 22 12.79 -0.58 -2.26
CA ASP A 22 11.65 -1.46 -2.56
C ASP A 22 10.30 -0.94 -2.04
N THR A 23 10.26 0.30 -1.57
CA THR A 23 9.05 0.90 -0.98
C THR A 23 8.26 1.68 -2.02
N VAL A 24 6.98 1.36 -2.13
CA VAL A 24 6.01 1.96 -3.05
C VAL A 24 4.78 2.42 -2.29
N LEU A 25 3.89 3.17 -2.93
CA LEU A 25 2.58 3.47 -2.35
C LEU A 25 1.63 2.30 -2.58
N PHE A 26 0.72 2.07 -1.64
CA PHE A 26 -0.32 1.05 -1.76
C PHE A 26 -1.16 1.21 -3.04
N ALA A 27 -1.38 2.45 -3.47
CA ALA A 27 -2.14 2.75 -4.69
C ALA A 27 -1.47 2.17 -5.95
N ASP A 28 -0.14 2.09 -5.96
CA ASP A 28 0.67 1.65 -7.11
C ASP A 28 0.80 0.12 -7.22
N LEU A 29 0.37 -0.61 -6.19
CA LEU A 29 0.29 -2.07 -6.24
C LEU A 29 -0.78 -2.54 -7.22
N GLN A 30 -0.52 -3.64 -7.91
CA GLN A 30 -1.52 -4.32 -8.71
C GLN A 30 -2.51 -5.09 -7.81
N ILE A 31 -3.70 -5.37 -8.33
CA ILE A 31 -4.64 -6.29 -7.67
C ILE A 31 -3.98 -7.67 -7.61
N ASP A 32 -4.19 -8.37 -6.50
CA ASP A 32 -3.56 -9.64 -6.12
C ASP A 32 -2.04 -9.60 -5.89
N GLU A 33 -1.41 -8.43 -5.97
CA GLU A 33 0.00 -8.27 -5.59
C GLU A 33 0.19 -8.42 -4.08
N THR A 34 1.26 -9.14 -3.71
CA THR A 34 1.66 -9.37 -2.32
C THR A 34 2.61 -8.28 -1.82
N PHE A 35 2.41 -7.81 -0.60
CA PHE A 35 3.19 -6.73 -0.03
C PHE A 35 3.30 -6.83 1.49
N CYS A 36 4.22 -6.07 2.07
CA CYS A 36 4.37 -5.86 3.50
C CYS A 36 4.20 -4.36 3.83
N MET A 37 3.73 -4.01 5.02
CA MET A 37 3.65 -2.60 5.42
C MET A 37 5.06 -2.03 5.66
N ALA A 38 5.34 -0.83 5.17
CA ALA A 38 6.63 -0.20 5.40
C ALA A 38 6.77 0.21 6.88
N GLY A 39 7.93 -0.07 7.50
CA GLY A 39 8.22 0.32 8.89
C GLY A 39 7.53 -0.52 9.97
N ALA A 40 6.60 -1.41 9.61
CA ALA A 40 6.01 -2.34 10.58
C ALA A 40 6.94 -3.54 10.79
N GLU A 41 7.32 -3.81 12.05
CA GLU A 41 8.01 -5.05 12.47
C GLU A 41 7.14 -6.31 12.27
N LEU A 42 5.88 -6.15 11.88
CA LEU A 42 4.94 -7.23 11.64
C LEU A 42 5.19 -7.83 10.25
N SER A 43 5.88 -8.97 10.23
CA SER A 43 6.22 -9.84 9.09
C SER A 43 5.03 -10.42 8.31
N GLY A 44 3.87 -9.78 8.34
CA GLY A 44 2.69 -10.21 7.61
C GLY A 44 2.83 -9.92 6.12
N VAL A 45 2.71 -10.95 5.30
CA VAL A 45 2.48 -10.78 3.85
C VAL A 45 0.99 -10.56 3.63
N TYR A 46 0.65 -9.45 3.02
CA TYR A 46 -0.70 -9.03 2.69
C TYR A 46 -0.94 -9.20 1.20
N ARG A 47 -2.21 -9.36 0.79
CA ARG A 47 -2.60 -9.38 -0.63
C ARG A 47 -3.56 -8.24 -0.94
N LYS A 48 -3.24 -7.42 -1.93
CA LYS A 48 -4.18 -6.38 -2.39
C LYS A 48 -5.36 -7.04 -3.08
N VAL A 49 -6.59 -6.69 -2.69
CA VAL A 49 -7.80 -7.26 -3.30
C VAL A 49 -8.62 -6.22 -4.06
N ARG A 50 -8.50 -4.94 -3.70
CA ARG A 50 -9.12 -3.80 -4.40
C ARG A 50 -8.25 -2.55 -4.21
N ARG A 51 -8.61 -1.45 -4.88
CA ARG A 51 -7.87 -0.18 -4.86
C ARG A 51 -7.38 0.25 -3.48
N ASN A 52 -8.23 0.14 -2.46
CA ASN A 52 -7.97 0.56 -1.07
C ASN A 52 -8.15 -0.58 -0.05
N HIS A 53 -8.24 -1.83 -0.50
CA HIS A 53 -8.48 -2.98 0.39
C HIS A 53 -7.44 -4.07 0.18
N TYR A 54 -7.05 -4.70 1.29
CA TYR A 54 -6.14 -5.82 1.31
C TYR A 54 -6.66 -6.93 2.21
N ARG A 55 -6.14 -8.14 2.05
CA ARG A 55 -6.44 -9.28 2.91
C ARG A 55 -5.30 -9.52 3.89
N HIS A 56 -5.64 -9.74 5.15
CA HIS A 56 -4.73 -10.15 6.21
C HIS A 56 -5.37 -11.27 7.03
N ASN A 57 -4.73 -12.43 7.13
CA ASN A 57 -5.23 -13.57 7.92
C ASN A 57 -6.72 -13.89 7.65
N GLY A 58 -7.11 -13.90 6.36
CA GLY A 58 -8.49 -14.16 5.93
C GLY A 58 -9.44 -12.96 6.01
N MET A 59 -9.12 -11.95 6.82
CA MET A 59 -9.93 -10.74 7.00
C MET A 59 -9.67 -9.70 5.92
N LEU A 60 -10.71 -8.92 5.59
CA LEU A 60 -10.64 -7.78 4.68
C LEU A 60 -10.30 -6.51 5.48
N CYS A 61 -9.22 -5.84 5.12
CA CYS A 61 -8.73 -4.63 5.77
C CYS A 61 -8.71 -3.45 4.78
N PHE A 62 -8.74 -2.24 5.32
CA PHE A 62 -8.71 -1.00 4.56
C PHE A 62 -7.32 -0.33 4.66
N ALA A 63 -6.79 0.12 3.53
CA ALA A 63 -5.56 0.91 3.47
C ALA A 63 -5.90 2.38 3.23
N SER A 64 -5.29 3.27 4.01
CA SER A 64 -5.42 4.71 3.79
C SER A 64 -4.69 5.15 2.52
N ASP A 65 -5.19 6.19 1.87
CA ASP A 65 -4.52 6.78 0.72
C ASP A 65 -3.13 7.29 1.13
N GLY A 66 -2.11 6.99 0.31
CA GLY A 66 -0.71 7.36 0.60
C GLY A 66 0.02 6.42 1.57
N MET A 67 -0.57 5.28 1.95
CA MET A 67 0.13 4.27 2.76
C MET A 67 1.35 3.71 2.03
N ALA A 68 2.51 3.72 2.69
CA ALA A 68 3.76 3.15 2.17
C ALA A 68 3.85 1.65 2.45
N VAL A 69 4.26 0.88 1.44
CA VAL A 69 4.35 -0.58 1.48
C VAL A 69 5.59 -1.06 0.75
N LYS A 70 6.15 -2.19 1.17
CA LYS A 70 7.23 -2.87 0.45
C LYS A 70 6.63 -3.99 -0.38
N ARG A 71 7.04 -4.13 -1.64
CA ARG A 71 6.67 -5.31 -2.43
C ARG A 71 7.26 -6.53 -1.74
N ALA A 72 6.40 -7.51 -1.43
CA ALA A 72 6.92 -8.77 -0.93
C ALA A 72 7.49 -9.50 -2.15
N PRO A 73 8.70 -10.07 -2.08
CA PRO A 73 9.13 -11.00 -3.11
C PRO A 73 8.03 -12.06 -3.22
N LEU A 74 7.72 -12.49 -4.45
CA LEU A 74 6.95 -13.70 -4.67
C LEU A 74 7.75 -14.84 -4.05
N SER A 75 7.56 -15.07 -2.76
CA SER A 75 7.96 -16.32 -2.13
C SER A 75 7.16 -17.35 -2.89
N ARG A 76 7.85 -18.00 -3.84
CA ARG A 76 7.39 -19.12 -4.64
C ARG A 76 6.53 -19.95 -3.70
N THR A 77 5.21 -19.91 -3.90
CA THR A 77 4.30 -20.85 -3.28
C THR A 77 4.83 -22.20 -3.72
N GLY A 78 5.62 -22.82 -2.85
CA GLY A 78 6.11 -24.17 -3.06
C GLY A 78 4.89 -25.04 -3.16
N ASN A 79 4.80 -25.73 -4.31
CA ASN A 79 3.91 -26.85 -4.62
C ASN A 79 3.27 -27.53 -3.41
#